data_AF-A0A1G4WHA8-F1
#
_entry.id   AF-A0A1G4WHA8-F1
#
_cell.length_a   1.000
_cell.length_b   1.000
_cell.length_c   1.000
_cell.angle_alpha   90.00
_cell.angle_beta   90.00
_cell.angle_gamma   90.00
#
_symmetry.space_group_name_H-M   'P 1'
#
loop_
_entity.id
_entity.type
_entity.pdbx_description
1 polymer ?
#
loop_
_entity_poly.entity_id
_entity_poly.type
_entity_poly.pdbx_seq_one_letter_code
_entity_poly.pdbx_strand_id
1 'polypeptide(L)'
;MLLEQTELFGEVIRQADPSTPVGTCPGWTLNKLFRHVGRGNRWCATIISERLTEPLDPRDVPDGKPPEDLDAAIDWLNAGAQLILDAVDHVGSQKVWTFLGPRPAGWWVRRRVHEQTVHRADADLAVGAEFTLPVELAADGVSEWIELSTARGHGLAPGQRLHLHATDDGLGPTGEWLVVHDEDGLAWSHAHAKGDAAVRGPALNLLLAITRRRTDGVEVLGDTAVWDDWLTNTPF
;
A
#
# COMPACT_ATOMS: atom_id res chain seq x y z
N MET A 1 3.02 10.44 9.63
CA MET A 1 2.43 9.38 8.79
C MET A 1 3.27 8.12 8.78
N LEU A 2 4.44 8.02 8.13
CA LEU A 2 5.19 6.74 8.09
C LEU A 2 5.56 6.20 9.48
N LEU A 3 6.21 7.03 10.31
CA LEU A 3 6.61 6.64 11.67
C LEU A 3 5.39 6.24 12.51
N GLU A 4 4.38 7.10 12.57
CA GLU A 4 3.12 6.86 13.29
C GLU A 4 2.43 5.54 12.87
N GLN A 5 2.31 5.26 11.57
CA GLN A 5 1.70 4.00 11.10
C GLN A 5 2.58 2.78 11.44
N THR A 6 3.90 2.97 11.53
CA THR A 6 4.86 1.92 11.94
C THR A 6 4.74 1.63 13.43
N GLU A 7 4.65 2.67 14.26
CA GLU A 7 4.45 2.55 15.71
C GLU A 7 3.13 1.85 16.04
N LEU A 8 2.02 2.27 15.41
CA LEU A 8 0.71 1.64 15.61
C LEU A 8 0.70 0.17 15.20
N PHE A 9 1.35 -0.18 14.09
CA PHE A 9 1.56 -1.58 13.71
C PHE A 9 2.41 -2.34 14.74
N GLY A 10 3.49 -1.74 15.22
CA GLY A 10 4.35 -2.31 16.26
C GLY A 10 3.59 -2.64 17.54
N GLU A 11 2.66 -1.78 17.96
CA GLU A 11 1.82 -2.02 19.14
C GLU A 11 0.87 -3.21 18.97
N VAL A 12 0.31 -3.42 17.78
CA VAL A 12 -0.48 -4.62 17.48
C VAL A 12 0.38 -5.87 17.59
N ILE A 13 1.59 -5.84 17.01
CA ILE A 13 2.54 -6.96 17.06
C ILE A 13 2.98 -7.27 18.50
N ARG A 14 3.21 -6.23 19.31
CA ARG A 14 3.62 -6.35 20.72
C ARG A 14 2.59 -7.10 21.57
N GLN A 15 1.29 -6.95 21.26
CA GLN A 15 0.19 -7.46 22.07
C GLN A 15 -0.36 -8.81 21.59
N ALA A 16 0.00 -9.25 20.39
CA ALA A 16 -0.60 -10.41 19.74
C ALA A 16 0.33 -11.64 19.72
N ASP A 17 -0.26 -12.84 19.60
CA ASP A 17 0.51 -14.07 19.38
C ASP A 17 1.17 -14.01 17.98
N PRO A 18 2.51 -14.12 17.87
CA PRO A 18 3.21 -14.08 16.58
C PRO A 18 2.79 -15.19 15.58
N SER A 19 2.18 -16.28 16.07
CA SER A 19 1.66 -17.39 15.27
C SER A 19 0.26 -17.14 14.71
N THR A 20 -0.42 -16.07 15.14
CA THR A 20 -1.76 -15.68 14.66
C THR A 20 -1.78 -15.61 13.13
N PRO A 21 -2.68 -16.35 12.45
CA PRO A 21 -2.82 -16.29 11.00
C PRO A 21 -3.30 -14.92 10.53
N VAL A 22 -2.75 -14.43 9.42
CA VAL A 22 -3.19 -13.19 8.77
C VAL A 22 -4.13 -13.55 7.64
N GLY A 23 -5.44 -13.45 7.86
CA GLY A 23 -6.46 -13.92 6.92
C GLY A 23 -6.41 -13.25 5.53
N THR A 24 -5.98 -11.99 5.49
CA THR A 24 -5.84 -11.18 4.27
C THR A 24 -4.54 -11.48 3.50
N CYS A 25 -3.60 -12.21 4.10
CA CYS A 25 -2.36 -12.67 3.47
C CYS A 25 -2.25 -14.21 3.64
N PRO A 26 -2.90 -15.00 2.78
CA PRO A 26 -2.94 -16.46 2.93
C PRO A 26 -1.55 -17.09 3.13
N GLY A 27 -1.42 -17.92 4.18
CA GLY A 27 -0.16 -18.59 4.54
C GLY A 27 0.81 -17.75 5.39
N TRP A 28 0.44 -16.51 5.72
CA TRP A 28 1.21 -15.64 6.60
C TRP A 28 0.73 -15.72 8.06
N THR A 29 1.65 -15.45 8.97
CA THR A 29 1.36 -15.18 10.38
C THR A 29 1.81 -13.76 10.72
N LEU A 30 1.39 -13.21 11.86
CA LEU A 30 1.84 -11.90 12.32
C LEU A 30 3.37 -11.79 12.37
N ASN A 31 4.08 -12.85 12.74
CA ASN A 31 5.55 -12.89 12.70
C ASN A 31 6.11 -12.73 11.27
N LYS A 32 5.49 -13.37 10.27
CA LYS A 32 5.91 -13.22 8.86
C LYS A 32 5.61 -11.81 8.35
N LEU A 33 4.45 -11.27 8.69
CA LEU A 33 4.04 -9.90 8.36
C LEU A 33 5.00 -8.87 8.96
N PHE A 34 5.32 -8.99 10.26
CA PHE A 34 6.30 -8.16 10.96
C PHE A 34 7.68 -8.17 10.29
N ARG A 35 8.20 -9.36 9.99
CA ARG A 35 9.50 -9.51 9.30
C ARG A 35 9.48 -8.92 7.89
N HIS A 36 8.36 -9.07 7.18
CA HIS A 36 8.19 -8.48 5.85
C HIS A 36 8.29 -6.95 5.90
N VAL A 37 7.46 -6.32 6.73
CA VAL A 37 7.39 -4.86 6.88
C VAL A 37 8.72 -4.29 7.34
N GLY A 38 9.29 -4.82 8.44
CA GLY A 38 10.53 -4.26 8.99
C GLY A 38 11.75 -4.43 8.09
N ARG A 39 11.83 -5.54 7.34
CA ARG A 39 12.89 -5.72 6.32
C ARG A 39 12.63 -4.82 5.11
N GLY A 40 11.37 -4.65 4.70
CA GLY A 40 10.98 -3.76 3.62
C GLY A 40 11.40 -2.31 3.87
N ASN A 41 11.30 -1.85 5.13
CA ASN A 41 11.78 -0.52 5.51
C ASN A 41 13.29 -0.37 5.28
N ARG A 42 14.10 -1.33 5.76
CA ARG A 42 15.56 -1.31 5.55
C ARG A 42 15.96 -1.45 4.09
N TRP A 43 15.28 -2.33 3.35
CA TRP A 43 15.51 -2.51 1.93
C TRP A 43 15.32 -1.21 1.15
N CYS A 44 14.27 -0.44 1.45
CA CYS A 44 14.06 0.88 0.85
C CYS A 44 15.11 1.90 1.31
N ALA A 45 15.44 1.92 2.60
CA ALA A 45 16.47 2.81 3.11
C ALA A 45 17.82 2.58 2.40
N THR A 46 18.22 1.31 2.19
CA THR A 46 19.44 0.95 1.46
C THR A 46 19.39 1.42 0.00
N ILE A 47 18.29 1.17 -0.71
CA ILE A 47 18.10 1.66 -2.09
C ILE A 47 18.33 3.18 -2.17
N ILE A 48 17.77 3.92 -1.22
CA ILE A 48 17.88 5.38 -1.19
C ILE A 48 19.30 5.80 -0.84
N SER A 49 19.85 5.33 0.29
CA SER A 49 21.14 5.75 0.81
C SER A 49 22.29 5.46 -0.15
N GLU A 50 22.22 4.32 -0.84
CA GLU A 50 23.22 3.89 -1.82
C GLU A 50 22.92 4.38 -3.24
N ARG A 51 21.79 5.07 -3.44
CA ARG A 51 21.34 5.61 -4.74
C ARG A 51 21.28 4.53 -5.82
N LEU A 52 20.79 3.35 -5.45
CA LEU A 52 20.76 2.20 -6.35
C LEU A 52 19.93 2.51 -7.58
N THR A 53 20.40 2.06 -8.74
CA THR A 53 19.69 2.17 -10.03
C THR A 53 19.06 0.86 -10.48
N GLU A 54 19.25 -0.20 -9.70
CA GLU A 54 18.78 -1.57 -9.94
C GLU A 54 18.14 -2.13 -8.65
N PRO A 55 17.29 -3.18 -8.75
CA PRO A 55 16.69 -3.79 -7.58
C PRO A 55 17.75 -4.39 -6.65
N LEU A 56 17.59 -4.17 -5.34
CA LEU A 56 18.36 -4.85 -4.30
C LEU A 56 17.75 -6.24 -4.01
N ASP A 57 18.56 -7.28 -3.89
CA ASP A 57 18.07 -8.58 -3.42
C ASP A 57 17.69 -8.47 -1.92
N PRO A 58 16.48 -8.87 -1.50
CA PRO A 58 16.08 -8.84 -0.09
C PRO A 58 16.97 -9.64 0.87
N ARG A 59 17.83 -10.54 0.36
CA ARG A 59 18.80 -11.31 1.14
C ARG A 59 20.06 -10.51 1.47
N ASP A 60 20.35 -9.47 0.68
CA ASP A 60 21.54 -8.63 0.81
C ASP A 60 21.27 -7.36 1.64
N VAL A 61 20.07 -7.22 2.20
CA VAL A 61 19.67 -6.09 3.05
C VAL A 61 20.46 -6.12 4.36
N PRO A 62 21.26 -5.07 4.65
CA PRO A 62 21.95 -4.93 5.93
C PRO A 62 20.94 -4.93 7.08
N ASP A 63 21.24 -5.68 8.14
CA ASP A 63 20.37 -5.85 9.31
C ASP A 63 18.92 -6.21 8.96
N GLY A 64 18.71 -6.96 7.88
CA GLY A 64 17.39 -7.32 7.36
C GLY A 64 16.60 -8.34 8.21
N LYS A 65 17.10 -8.73 9.40
CA LYS A 65 16.43 -9.67 10.31
C LYS A 65 16.25 -9.00 11.69
N PRO A 66 15.07 -9.14 12.31
CA PRO A 66 14.85 -8.60 13.64
C PRO A 66 15.66 -9.39 14.70
N PRO A 67 16.03 -8.74 15.81
CA PRO A 67 16.44 -9.42 17.04
C PRO A 67 15.40 -10.44 17.54
N GLU A 68 15.83 -11.38 18.39
CA GLU A 68 14.93 -12.36 19.03
C GLU A 68 14.10 -11.75 20.17
N ASP A 69 14.69 -10.80 20.90
CA ASP A 69 13.99 -10.05 21.95
C ASP A 69 12.92 -9.14 21.34
N LEU A 70 11.71 -9.18 21.91
CA LEU A 70 10.55 -8.48 21.35
C LEU A 70 10.72 -6.96 21.39
N ASP A 71 11.21 -6.40 22.50
CA ASP A 71 11.39 -4.95 22.63
C ASP A 71 12.43 -4.45 21.63
N ALA A 72 13.58 -5.15 21.55
CA ALA A 72 14.60 -4.86 20.55
C ALA A 72 14.09 -5.04 19.10
N ALA A 73 13.16 -5.97 18.86
CA ALA A 73 12.54 -6.16 17.56
C ALA A 73 11.59 -5.01 17.19
N ILE A 74 10.80 -4.50 18.14
CA ILE A 74 9.95 -3.32 17.91
C ILE A 74 10.82 -2.07 17.67
N ASP A 75 11.89 -1.89 18.44
CA ASP A 75 12.86 -0.81 18.19
C ASP A 75 13.50 -0.94 16.81
N TRP A 76 13.85 -2.17 16.40
CA TRP A 76 14.36 -2.45 15.06
C TRP A 76 13.36 -2.06 13.97
N LEU A 77 12.07 -2.37 14.13
CA LEU A 77 11.02 -1.99 13.18
C LEU A 77 10.92 -0.46 13.03
N ASN A 78 10.80 0.25 14.16
CA ASN A 78 10.65 1.71 14.19
C ASN A 78 11.89 2.41 13.63
N ALA A 79 13.09 1.97 14.00
CA ALA A 79 14.34 2.48 13.46
C ALA A 79 14.42 2.28 11.94
N GLY A 80 13.86 1.19 11.41
CA GLY A 80 13.79 0.93 9.97
C GLY A 80 13.01 2.02 9.22
N ALA A 81 11.88 2.46 9.76
CA ALA A 81 11.09 3.54 9.17
C ALA A 81 11.83 4.88 9.22
N GLN A 82 12.53 5.18 10.33
CA GLN A 82 13.35 6.38 10.46
C GLN A 82 14.48 6.43 9.43
N LEU A 83 15.16 5.29 9.19
CA LEU A 83 16.24 5.20 8.20
C LEU A 83 15.81 5.63 6.79
N ILE A 84 14.54 5.40 6.40
CA ILE A 84 14.02 5.85 5.10
C ILE A 84 14.00 7.38 5.05
N LEU A 85 13.50 8.02 6.11
CA LEU A 85 13.39 9.48 6.17
C LEU A 85 14.79 10.11 6.18
N ASP A 86 15.69 9.60 7.01
CA ASP A 86 17.07 10.07 7.10
C ASP A 86 17.79 9.93 5.74
N ALA A 87 17.56 8.82 5.03
CA ALA A 87 18.15 8.59 3.72
C ALA A 87 17.62 9.57 2.68
N VAL A 88 16.32 9.89 2.69
CA VAL A 88 15.74 10.90 1.79
C VAL A 88 16.27 12.29 2.11
N ASP A 89 16.35 12.67 3.38
CA ASP A 89 16.88 13.97 3.79
C ASP A 89 18.35 14.15 3.37
N HIS A 90 19.14 13.08 3.43
CA HIS A 90 20.52 13.08 2.99
C HIS A 90 20.69 13.12 1.47
N VAL A 91 19.88 12.37 0.73
CA VAL A 91 20.01 12.19 -0.74
C VAL A 91 19.31 13.29 -1.53
N GLY A 92 18.25 13.89 -0.97
CA GLY A 92 17.47 14.95 -1.60
C GLY A 92 16.69 14.47 -2.82
N SER A 93 16.71 15.25 -3.90
CA SER A 93 15.89 15.02 -5.11
C SER A 93 16.49 14.04 -6.12
N GLN A 94 17.60 13.36 -5.78
CA GLN A 94 18.23 12.40 -6.68
C GLN A 94 17.27 11.25 -7.02
N LYS A 95 17.38 10.77 -8.26
CA LYS A 95 16.58 9.63 -8.71
C LYS A 95 17.25 8.33 -8.29
N VAL A 96 16.44 7.43 -7.74
CA VAL A 96 16.82 6.07 -7.36
C VAL A 96 15.86 5.08 -8.00
N TRP A 97 16.24 3.81 -7.99
CA TRP A 97 15.42 2.73 -8.52
C TRP A 97 14.09 2.60 -7.77
N THR A 98 13.02 2.32 -8.51
CA THR A 98 11.69 1.98 -7.99
C THR A 98 11.02 0.93 -8.89
N PHE A 99 9.87 0.40 -8.48
CA PHE A 99 9.05 -0.49 -9.32
C PHE A 99 8.59 0.16 -10.63
N LEU A 100 8.59 1.50 -10.71
CA LEU A 100 8.14 2.28 -11.85
C LEU A 100 9.30 2.93 -12.63
N GLY A 101 10.52 2.40 -12.46
CA GLY A 101 11.76 2.99 -12.99
C GLY A 101 12.31 4.12 -12.11
N PRO A 102 13.34 4.86 -12.57
CA PRO A 102 13.99 5.88 -11.75
C PRO A 102 13.07 7.04 -11.35
N ARG A 103 12.87 7.23 -10.04
CA ARG A 103 12.05 8.31 -9.44
C ARG A 103 12.83 9.05 -8.34
N PRO A 104 12.47 10.29 -7.99
CA PRO A 104 13.06 10.97 -6.84
C PRO A 104 12.95 10.12 -5.57
N ALA A 105 13.98 10.16 -4.71
CA ALA A 105 14.04 9.35 -3.48
C ALA A 105 12.77 9.43 -2.60
N GLY A 106 12.14 10.60 -2.50
CA GLY A 106 10.89 10.81 -1.77
C GLY A 106 9.71 9.95 -2.24
N TRP A 107 9.76 9.39 -3.45
CA TRP A 107 8.77 8.42 -3.93
C TRP A 107 8.65 7.21 -2.99
N TRP A 108 9.78 6.71 -2.48
CA TRP A 108 9.80 5.58 -1.55
C TRP A 108 9.08 5.89 -0.24
N VAL A 109 9.09 7.14 0.23
CA VAL A 109 8.35 7.53 1.45
C VAL A 109 6.86 7.31 1.23
N ARG A 110 6.30 7.82 0.13
CA ARG A 110 4.87 7.61 -0.20
C ARG A 110 4.54 6.13 -0.34
N ARG A 111 5.35 5.38 -1.09
CA ARG A 111 5.18 3.92 -1.25
C ARG A 111 5.18 3.17 0.10
N ARG A 112 6.09 3.54 1.00
CA ARG A 112 6.22 2.91 2.32
C ARG A 112 5.12 3.31 3.29
N VAL A 113 4.62 4.54 3.22
CA VAL A 113 3.42 4.93 3.99
C VAL A 113 2.24 4.02 3.64
N HIS A 114 1.98 3.79 2.36
CA HIS A 114 0.83 2.99 1.92
C HIS A 114 0.99 1.50 2.18
N GLU A 115 2.19 0.94 1.96
CA GLU A 115 2.46 -0.45 2.33
C GLU A 115 2.34 -0.68 3.84
N GLN A 116 2.89 0.24 4.65
CA GLN A 116 2.78 0.18 6.11
C GLN A 116 1.32 0.27 6.57
N THR A 117 0.54 1.15 5.95
CA THR A 117 -0.88 1.36 6.27
C THR A 117 -1.71 0.11 5.97
N VAL A 118 -1.52 -0.51 4.80
CA VAL A 118 -2.22 -1.73 4.40
C VAL A 118 -1.81 -2.91 5.29
N HIS A 119 -0.53 -3.06 5.62
CA HIS A 119 -0.08 -4.13 6.51
C HIS A 119 -0.44 -3.91 7.98
N ARG A 120 -0.67 -2.65 8.40
CA ARG A 120 -1.33 -2.39 9.69
C ARG A 120 -2.77 -2.89 9.67
N ALA A 121 -3.52 -2.64 8.59
CA ALA A 121 -4.86 -3.21 8.45
C ALA A 121 -4.84 -4.74 8.49
N ASP A 122 -3.85 -5.38 7.85
CA ASP A 122 -3.66 -6.84 7.92
C ASP A 122 -3.49 -7.33 9.37
N ALA A 123 -2.71 -6.61 10.18
CA ALA A 123 -2.49 -6.96 11.58
C ALA A 123 -3.73 -6.74 12.45
N ASP A 124 -4.39 -5.57 12.33
CA ASP A 124 -5.61 -5.25 13.08
C ASP A 124 -6.73 -6.25 12.77
N LEU A 125 -6.95 -6.56 11.49
CA LEU A 125 -7.96 -7.55 11.08
C LEU A 125 -7.64 -8.95 11.60
N ALA A 126 -6.36 -9.34 11.66
CA ALA A 126 -5.95 -10.66 12.17
C ALA A 126 -6.27 -10.86 13.65
N VAL A 127 -6.27 -9.78 14.45
CA VAL A 127 -6.62 -9.82 15.88
C VAL A 127 -8.06 -9.38 16.17
N GLY A 128 -8.84 -9.07 15.12
CA GLY A 128 -10.23 -8.60 15.25
C GLY A 128 -10.36 -7.18 15.80
N ALA A 129 -9.29 -6.37 15.71
CA ALA A 129 -9.31 -4.96 16.08
C ALA A 129 -9.96 -4.10 14.99
N GLU A 130 -10.47 -2.93 15.40
CA GLU A 130 -10.96 -1.93 14.46
C GLU A 130 -9.79 -1.18 13.82
N PHE A 131 -9.76 -1.17 12.49
CA PHE A 131 -8.80 -0.36 11.73
C PHE A 131 -9.43 0.96 11.30
N THR A 132 -8.78 2.07 11.66
CA THR A 132 -9.17 3.43 11.25
C THR A 132 -8.00 4.16 10.60
N LEU A 133 -8.31 5.08 9.67
CA LEU A 133 -7.31 5.84 8.92
C LEU A 133 -7.86 7.24 8.58
N PRO A 134 -7.03 8.30 8.58
CA PRO A 134 -7.45 9.60 8.06
C PRO A 134 -7.95 9.49 6.61
N VAL A 135 -9.08 10.12 6.31
CA VAL A 135 -9.76 10.05 5.00
C VAL A 135 -8.81 10.40 3.85
N GLU A 136 -8.04 11.48 3.99
CA GLU A 136 -7.07 11.92 2.98
C GLU A 136 -5.96 10.88 2.73
N LEU A 137 -5.52 10.19 3.78
CA LEU A 137 -4.52 9.15 3.66
C LEU A 137 -5.09 7.90 2.98
N ALA A 138 -6.35 7.57 3.26
CA ALA A 138 -7.06 6.49 2.57
C ALA A 138 -7.21 6.79 1.07
N ALA A 139 -7.66 8.01 0.72
CA ALA A 139 -7.80 8.45 -0.66
C ALA A 139 -6.46 8.45 -1.41
N ASP A 140 -5.38 8.97 -0.80
CA ASP A 140 -4.05 8.92 -1.41
C ASP A 140 -3.55 7.48 -1.62
N GLY A 141 -3.94 6.55 -0.74
CA GLY A 141 -3.65 5.13 -0.88
C GLY A 141 -4.37 4.48 -2.05
N VAL A 142 -5.63 4.85 -2.31
CA VAL A 142 -6.36 4.43 -3.52
C VAL A 142 -5.64 4.95 -4.77
N SER A 143 -5.26 6.24 -4.78
CA SER A 143 -4.50 6.83 -5.89
C SER A 143 -3.18 6.11 -6.15
N GLU A 144 -2.39 5.86 -5.11
CA GLU A 144 -1.09 5.19 -5.24
C GLU A 144 -1.23 3.75 -5.73
N TRP A 145 -2.24 3.03 -5.24
CA TRP A 145 -2.49 1.67 -5.65
C TRP A 145 -2.92 1.57 -7.12
N ILE A 146 -3.79 2.48 -7.58
CA ILE A 146 -4.18 2.59 -8.99
C ILE A 146 -2.94 2.92 -9.84
N GLU A 147 -2.15 3.92 -9.45
CA GLU A 147 -0.92 4.30 -10.16
C GLU A 147 0.04 3.12 -10.30
N LEU A 148 0.32 2.39 -9.21
CA LEU A 148 1.17 1.22 -9.23
C LEU A 148 0.62 0.09 -10.11
N SER A 149 -0.69 -0.12 -10.10
CA SER A 149 -1.33 -1.17 -10.88
C SER A 149 -1.28 -0.87 -12.37
N THR A 150 -1.74 0.33 -12.77
CA THR A 150 -1.78 0.72 -14.18
C THR A 150 -0.38 0.84 -14.78
N ALA A 151 0.59 1.40 -14.04
CA ALA A 151 1.96 1.55 -14.53
C ALA A 151 2.68 0.20 -14.75
N ARG A 152 2.18 -0.88 -14.15
CA ARG A 152 2.67 -2.26 -14.35
C ARG A 152 1.80 -3.07 -15.33
N GLY A 153 0.81 -2.44 -15.95
CA GLY A 153 -0.11 -3.10 -16.89
C GLY A 153 -1.11 -4.05 -16.20
N HIS A 154 -1.33 -3.89 -14.89
CA HIS A 154 -2.29 -4.67 -14.12
C HIS A 154 -3.62 -3.90 -14.00
N GLY A 155 -4.74 -4.61 -14.09
CA GLY A 155 -6.06 -4.03 -13.94
C GLY A 155 -7.05 -4.51 -15.00
N LEU A 156 -7.64 -3.56 -15.73
CA LEU A 156 -8.76 -3.79 -16.64
C LEU A 156 -8.36 -4.50 -17.93
N ALA A 157 -9.29 -5.23 -18.53
CA ALA A 157 -9.15 -5.71 -19.91
C ALA A 157 -9.32 -4.55 -20.92
N PRO A 158 -8.78 -4.67 -22.14
CA PRO A 158 -8.95 -3.65 -23.17
C PRO A 158 -10.42 -3.31 -23.43
N GLY A 159 -10.73 -2.01 -23.52
CA GLY A 159 -12.07 -1.47 -23.74
C GLY A 159 -12.89 -1.24 -22.47
N GLN A 160 -12.41 -1.65 -21.29
CA GLN A 160 -13.13 -1.48 -20.03
C GLN A 160 -12.78 -0.16 -19.32
N ARG A 161 -13.73 0.30 -18.51
CA ARG A 161 -13.64 1.50 -17.67
C ARG A 161 -14.16 1.21 -16.26
N LEU A 162 -13.36 1.57 -15.25
CA LEU A 162 -13.72 1.43 -13.85
C LEU A 162 -13.69 2.81 -13.19
N HIS A 163 -14.80 3.17 -12.53
CA HIS A 163 -14.89 4.37 -11.73
C HIS A 163 -14.90 4.00 -10.24
N LEU A 164 -14.09 4.68 -9.42
CA LEU A 164 -14.17 4.63 -7.98
C LEU A 164 -14.54 6.01 -7.45
N HIS A 165 -15.42 6.06 -6.45
CA HIS A 165 -15.91 7.31 -5.89
C HIS A 165 -16.03 7.24 -4.37
N ALA A 166 -15.23 8.05 -3.68
CA ALA A 166 -15.27 8.20 -2.24
C ALA A 166 -16.49 9.02 -1.82
N THR A 167 -17.18 8.56 -0.77
CA THR A 167 -18.38 9.24 -0.24
C THR A 167 -18.09 10.27 0.84
N ASP A 168 -16.83 10.38 1.27
CA ASP A 168 -16.41 11.31 2.31
C ASP A 168 -16.46 12.76 1.82
N ASP A 169 -16.98 13.65 2.67
CA ASP A 169 -17.00 15.08 2.41
C ASP A 169 -15.57 15.66 2.43
N GLY A 170 -15.32 16.67 1.60
CA GLY A 170 -14.07 17.45 1.63
C GLY A 170 -12.95 16.98 0.68
N LEU A 171 -13.05 15.77 0.12
CA LEU A 171 -12.08 15.26 -0.86
C LEU A 171 -12.14 15.99 -2.21
N GLY A 172 -13.33 16.39 -2.64
CA GLY A 172 -13.50 16.98 -3.98
C GLY A 172 -12.95 16.03 -5.06
N PRO A 173 -12.12 16.52 -6.01
CA PRO A 173 -11.58 15.67 -7.09
C PRO A 173 -10.70 14.50 -6.62
N THR A 174 -10.05 14.58 -5.44
CA THR A 174 -9.19 13.51 -4.94
C THR A 174 -9.98 12.29 -4.45
N GLY A 175 -11.32 12.41 -4.35
CA GLY A 175 -12.24 11.32 -4.06
C GLY A 175 -12.83 10.66 -5.31
N GLU A 176 -12.30 10.95 -6.50
CA GLU A 176 -12.79 10.41 -7.77
C GLU A 176 -11.63 9.75 -8.51
N TRP A 177 -11.80 8.53 -9.00
CA TRP A 177 -10.80 7.85 -9.81
C TRP A 177 -11.45 7.16 -11.00
N LEU A 178 -11.05 7.54 -12.20
CA LEU A 178 -11.44 6.86 -13.42
C LEU A 178 -10.24 6.13 -14.00
N VAL A 179 -10.32 4.81 -14.11
CA VAL A 179 -9.37 3.96 -14.83
C VAL A 179 -9.98 3.57 -16.18
N VAL A 180 -9.20 3.68 -17.24
CA VAL A 180 -9.58 3.34 -18.61
C VAL A 180 -8.49 2.49 -19.23
N HIS A 181 -8.88 1.44 -19.97
CA HIS A 181 -8.00 0.72 -20.87
C HIS A 181 -8.46 0.97 -22.31
N ASP A 182 -7.82 1.90 -23.01
CA ASP A 182 -8.13 2.23 -24.40
C ASP A 182 -7.03 1.72 -25.35
N GLU A 183 -7.04 2.21 -26.60
CA GLU A 183 -6.06 1.82 -27.63
C GLU A 183 -4.62 2.22 -27.27
N ASP A 184 -4.43 3.23 -26.41
CA ASP A 184 -3.13 3.71 -25.94
C ASP A 184 -2.67 2.99 -24.65
N GLY A 185 -3.54 2.18 -24.05
CA GLY A 185 -3.26 1.32 -22.91
C GLY A 185 -4.01 1.70 -21.63
N LEU A 186 -3.48 1.30 -20.48
CA LEU A 186 -4.07 1.61 -19.17
C LEU A 186 -3.68 3.01 -18.70
N ALA A 187 -4.69 3.85 -18.48
CA ALA A 187 -4.55 5.19 -17.93
C ALA A 187 -5.54 5.42 -16.78
N TRP A 188 -5.23 6.38 -15.92
CA TRP A 188 -6.16 6.81 -14.88
C TRP A 188 -6.11 8.32 -14.65
N SER A 189 -7.20 8.86 -14.08
CA SER A 189 -7.32 10.29 -13.76
C SER A 189 -8.28 10.52 -12.59
N HIS A 190 -8.16 11.69 -11.95
CA HIS A 190 -9.15 12.18 -11.00
C HIS A 190 -10.37 12.77 -11.74
N ALA A 191 -11.26 11.90 -12.21
CA ALA A 191 -12.42 12.28 -13.01
C ALA A 191 -13.69 11.58 -12.52
N HIS A 192 -14.76 12.37 -12.38
CA HIS A 192 -16.10 11.85 -12.15
C HIS A 192 -16.76 11.55 -13.52
N ALA A 193 -16.76 10.29 -13.92
CA ALA A 193 -17.37 9.86 -15.17
C ALA A 193 -17.90 8.43 -15.07
N LYS A 194 -18.85 8.08 -15.95
CA LYS A 194 -19.36 6.71 -16.02
C LYS A 194 -18.26 5.74 -16.45
N GLY A 195 -18.08 4.69 -15.67
CA GLY A 195 -17.41 3.45 -16.07
C GLY A 195 -18.43 2.37 -16.45
N ASP A 196 -17.94 1.25 -16.95
CA ASP A 196 -18.72 0.01 -17.11
C ASP A 196 -19.13 -0.53 -15.73
N ALA A 197 -18.26 -0.33 -14.73
CA ALA A 197 -18.58 -0.44 -13.32
C ALA A 197 -18.21 0.83 -12.55
N ALA A 198 -18.95 1.10 -11.48
CA ALA A 198 -18.62 2.12 -10.48
C ALA A 198 -18.60 1.50 -9.08
N VAL A 199 -17.54 1.75 -8.31
CA VAL A 199 -17.38 1.30 -6.92
C VAL A 199 -17.43 2.51 -6.00
N ARG A 200 -18.41 2.56 -5.11
CA ARG A 200 -18.67 3.72 -4.25
C ARG A 200 -18.65 3.34 -2.77
N GLY A 201 -18.00 4.12 -1.94
CA GLY A 201 -18.00 3.94 -0.49
C GLY A 201 -17.06 4.92 0.21
N PRO A 202 -16.91 4.88 1.54
CA PRO A 202 -15.88 5.66 2.23
C PRO A 202 -14.48 5.33 1.67
N ALA A 203 -13.58 6.31 1.60
CA ALA A 203 -12.24 6.16 1.05
C ALA A 203 -11.45 5.03 1.73
N LEU A 204 -11.65 4.84 3.04
CA LEU A 204 -11.09 3.71 3.77
C LEU A 204 -11.61 2.37 3.24
N ASN A 205 -12.91 2.23 3.03
CA ASN A 205 -13.50 1.01 2.50
C ASN A 205 -13.08 0.75 1.06
N LEU A 206 -12.95 1.79 0.23
CA LEU A 206 -12.39 1.68 -1.12
C LEU A 206 -10.93 1.19 -1.08
N LEU A 207 -10.09 1.73 -0.20
CA LEU A 207 -8.71 1.28 -0.02
C LEU A 207 -8.66 -0.19 0.40
N LEU A 208 -9.47 -0.61 1.37
CA LEU A 208 -9.49 -2.00 1.82
C LEU A 208 -10.07 -2.95 0.77
N ALA A 209 -11.02 -2.49 -0.05
CA ALA A 209 -11.60 -3.26 -1.14
C ALA A 209 -10.62 -3.44 -2.30
N ILE A 210 -9.99 -2.36 -2.77
CA ILE A 210 -9.06 -2.39 -3.90
C ILE A 210 -7.76 -3.15 -3.58
N THR A 211 -7.41 -3.25 -2.29
CA THR A 211 -6.29 -4.06 -1.80
C THR A 211 -6.74 -5.44 -1.27
N ARG A 212 -8.02 -5.81 -1.41
CA ARG A 212 -8.57 -7.13 -1.01
C ARG A 212 -8.43 -7.50 0.48
N ARG A 213 -8.45 -6.50 1.37
CA ARG A 213 -8.49 -6.71 2.82
C ARG A 213 -9.91 -6.91 3.33
N ARG A 214 -10.88 -6.23 2.71
CA ARG A 214 -12.31 -6.32 3.02
C ARG A 214 -13.15 -5.93 1.80
N THR A 215 -14.32 -6.53 1.61
CA THR A 215 -15.24 -6.17 0.52
C THR A 215 -16.54 -5.54 1.02
N ASP A 216 -16.74 -5.44 2.34
CA ASP A 216 -17.91 -4.81 2.94
C ASP A 216 -17.79 -3.27 2.98
N GLY A 217 -18.96 -2.61 2.88
CA GLY A 217 -19.06 -1.15 2.91
C GLY A 217 -18.63 -0.43 1.63
N VAL A 218 -18.53 -1.16 0.52
CA VAL A 218 -18.55 -0.58 -0.83
C VAL A 218 -19.75 -1.09 -1.61
N GLU A 219 -20.33 -0.23 -2.45
CA GLU A 219 -21.38 -0.54 -3.39
C GLU A 219 -20.79 -0.63 -4.80
N VAL A 220 -21.09 -1.71 -5.52
CA VAL A 220 -20.69 -1.90 -6.92
C VAL A 220 -21.92 -1.73 -7.81
N LEU A 221 -21.86 -0.79 -8.74
CA LEU A 221 -22.91 -0.46 -9.69
C LEU A 221 -22.44 -0.78 -11.11
N GLY A 222 -23.34 -1.25 -11.99
CA GLY A 222 -23.00 -1.62 -13.37
C GLY A 222 -22.55 -3.07 -13.49
N ASP A 223 -21.56 -3.33 -14.34
CA ASP A 223 -21.05 -4.67 -14.61
C ASP A 223 -20.06 -5.13 -13.52
N THR A 224 -20.53 -5.94 -12.57
CA THR A 224 -19.70 -6.42 -11.45
C THR A 224 -18.49 -7.22 -11.90
N ALA A 225 -18.53 -7.85 -13.10
CA ALA A 225 -17.39 -8.60 -13.62
C ALA A 225 -16.15 -7.72 -13.84
N VAL A 226 -16.34 -6.43 -14.17
CA VAL A 226 -15.23 -5.47 -14.33
C VAL A 226 -14.48 -5.25 -13.02
N TRP A 227 -15.21 -5.20 -11.90
CA TRP A 227 -14.60 -5.08 -10.57
C TRP A 227 -13.90 -6.37 -10.15
N ASP A 228 -14.53 -7.52 -10.36
CA ASP A 228 -13.95 -8.83 -10.06
C ASP A 228 -12.67 -9.09 -10.88
N ASP A 229 -12.67 -8.69 -12.15
CA ASP A 229 -11.50 -8.76 -13.04
C ASP A 229 -10.39 -7.84 -12.56
N TRP A 230 -10.69 -6.60 -12.16
CA TRP A 230 -9.70 -5.70 -11.56
C TRP A 230 -9.03 -6.34 -10.34
N LEU A 231 -9.83 -6.90 -9.42
CA LEU A 231 -9.31 -7.57 -8.23
C LEU A 231 -8.49 -8.82 -8.55
N THR A 232 -8.88 -9.58 -9.57
CA THR A 232 -8.18 -10.79 -10.01
C THR A 232 -6.85 -10.48 -10.68
N ASN A 233 -6.79 -9.40 -11.46
CA ASN A 233 -5.65 -9.04 -12.31
C ASN A 233 -4.67 -8.04 -11.67
N THR A 234 -4.91 -7.63 -10.42
CA THR A 234 -3.98 -6.84 -9.61
C THR A 234 -3.33 -7.73 -8.54
N PRO A 235 -2.11 -7.44 -8.06
CA PRO A 235 -1.51 -8.15 -6.91
C PRO A 235 -2.22 -7.77 -5.59
N PHE A 236 -1.88 -8.37 -4.44
CA PHE A 236 -2.33 -7.93 -3.11
C PHE A 236 -1.44 -8.47 -2.01
#